data_AF-A0A519QVR1-F1
#
_entry.id   AF-A0A519QVR1-F1
#
_cell.length_a   1.000
_cell.length_b   1.000
_cell.length_c   1.000
_cell.angle_alpha   90.00
_cell.angle_beta   90.00
_cell.angle_gamma   90.00
#
_symmetry.space_group_name_H-M   'P 1'
#
loop_
_entity.id
_entity.type
_entity.pdbx_description
1 polymer ?
#
loop_
_entity_poly.entity_id
_entity_poly.type
_entity_poly.pdbx_seq_one_letter_code
_entity_poly.pdbx_strand_id
1 'polypeptide(L)'
;DENYKVVPLLFIMLLENSFKHGVETLRANAYVKVEINSFDNKIQFEVENNYDSAVNKKDKPGIGLENLKRRLELIYPNKHELLFSITDDVYKSQLTLERL
;
A
#
# COMPACT_ATOMS: atom_id res chain seq x y z
N ASP A 1 0.63 -9.40 19.88
CA ASP A 1 1.49 -8.64 20.81
C ASP A 1 1.04 -7.20 20.97
N GLU A 2 0.75 -6.79 22.21
CA GLU A 2 -0.03 -5.59 22.53
C GLU A 2 0.69 -4.24 22.37
N ASN A 3 1.93 -4.16 21.84
CA ASN A 3 2.70 -2.90 21.86
C ASN A 3 3.56 -2.63 20.62
N TYR A 4 3.10 -3.05 19.45
CA TYR A 4 3.83 -2.82 18.21
C TYR A 4 3.60 -1.38 17.70
N LYS A 5 4.67 -0.58 17.63
CA LYS A 5 4.60 0.83 17.23
C LYS A 5 4.98 1.01 15.78
N VAL A 6 4.10 1.64 15.02
CA VAL A 6 4.36 2.04 13.63
C VAL A 6 4.47 3.56 13.58
N VAL A 7 5.35 4.08 12.72
CA VAL A 7 5.42 5.51 12.44
C VAL A 7 4.04 6.00 11.97
N PRO A 8 3.51 7.08 12.56
CA PRO A 8 2.22 7.62 12.14
C PRO A 8 2.18 7.92 10.64
N LEU A 9 1.01 7.77 10.03
CA LEU A 9 0.74 8.13 8.64
C LEU A 9 1.56 7.37 7.58
N LEU A 10 2.10 6.19 7.91
CA LEU A 10 2.80 5.37 6.93
C LEU A 10 1.82 4.62 6.01
N PHE A 11 0.79 4.00 6.62
CA PHE A 11 -0.22 3.22 5.91
C PHE A 11 -1.20 4.06 5.09
N ILE A 12 -1.48 5.29 5.51
CA ILE A 12 -2.43 6.18 4.82
C ILE A 12 -2.01 6.46 3.38
N MET A 13 -0.70 6.45 3.08
CA MET A 13 -0.21 6.68 1.72
C MET A 13 -0.62 5.59 0.74
N LEU A 14 -0.65 4.33 1.18
CA LEU A 14 -1.09 3.20 0.37
C LEU A 14 -2.62 3.20 0.24
N LEU A 15 -3.33 3.51 1.34
CA LEU A 15 -4.77 3.64 1.32
C LEU A 15 -5.25 4.78 0.41
N GLU A 16 -4.61 5.95 0.44
CA GLU A 16 -4.92 7.05 -0.48
C GLU A 16 -4.71 6.66 -1.95
N ASN A 17 -3.68 5.86 -2.23
CA ASN A 17 -3.40 5.38 -3.59
C ASN A 17 -4.58 4.55 -4.11
N SER A 18 -5.14 3.64 -3.29
CA SER A 18 -6.28 2.81 -3.70
C SER A 18 -7.55 3.62 -3.98
N PHE A 19 -7.76 4.76 -3.29
CA PHE A 19 -8.88 5.64 -3.60
C PHE A 19 -8.65 6.41 -4.90
N LYS A 20 -7.47 7.04 -5.07
CA LYS A 20 -7.14 7.86 -6.24
C LYS A 20 -7.14 7.07 -7.55
N HIS A 21 -6.57 5.87 -7.53
CA HIS A 21 -6.40 5.07 -8.75
C HIS A 21 -7.48 3.98 -8.90
N GLY A 22 -8.14 3.57 -7.82
CA GLY A 22 -9.27 2.63 -7.86
C GLY A 22 -10.61 3.33 -7.88
N VAL A 23 -11.09 3.72 -6.69
CA VAL A 23 -12.46 4.22 -6.49
C VAL A 23 -12.81 5.41 -7.37
N GLU A 24 -11.91 6.37 -7.52
CA GLU A 24 -12.15 7.57 -8.35
C GLU A 24 -12.17 7.29 -9.85
N THR A 25 -11.54 6.20 -10.31
CA THR A 25 -11.46 5.88 -11.75
C THR A 25 -12.57 4.96 -12.23
N LEU A 26 -13.28 4.30 -11.31
CA LEU A 26 -14.35 3.34 -11.60
C LEU A 26 -15.75 3.98 -11.50
N ARG A 27 -16.62 3.65 -12.47
CA ARG A 27 -18.01 4.16 -12.50
C ARG A 27 -18.99 3.34 -11.66
N ALA A 28 -18.68 2.08 -11.38
CA ALA A 28 -19.51 1.17 -10.60
C ALA A 28 -18.66 0.02 -10.02
N ASN A 29 -19.14 -0.61 -8.94
CA ASN A 29 -18.52 -1.78 -8.30
C ASN A 29 -17.07 -1.57 -7.85
N ALA A 30 -16.69 -0.34 -7.52
CA ALA A 30 -15.41 -0.05 -6.91
C ALA A 30 -15.34 -0.66 -5.50
N TYR A 31 -14.20 -1.27 -5.17
CA TYR A 31 -13.93 -1.74 -3.83
C TYR A 31 -12.52 -1.38 -3.38
N VAL A 32 -12.36 -1.28 -2.07
CA VAL A 32 -11.06 -1.27 -1.40
C VAL A 32 -11.15 -2.27 -0.27
N LYS A 33 -10.23 -3.23 -0.25
CA LYS A 33 -10.04 -4.21 0.81
C LYS A 33 -8.76 -3.84 1.56
N VAL A 34 -8.85 -3.76 2.88
CA VAL A 34 -7.72 -3.44 3.75
C VAL A 34 -7.56 -4.55 4.77
N GLU A 35 -6.35 -5.08 4.88
CA GLU A 35 -5.99 -6.09 5.87
C GLU A 35 -4.75 -5.67 6.64
N ILE A 36 -4.76 -5.92 7.94
CA ILE A 36 -3.59 -5.74 8.81
C ILE A 36 -3.37 -6.99 9.63
N ASN A 37 -2.18 -7.55 9.52
CA ASN A 37 -1.79 -8.78 10.19
C ASN A 37 -0.51 -8.54 10.99
N SER A 38 -0.43 -9.14 12.18
CA SER A 38 0.78 -9.15 12.99
C SER A 38 1.24 -10.58 13.22
N PHE A 39 2.48 -10.89 12.85
CA PHE A 39 3.09 -12.21 12.98
C PHE A 39 4.60 -12.08 13.06
N ASP A 40 5.29 -12.99 13.76
CA ASP A 40 6.76 -13.12 13.78
C ASP A 40 7.53 -11.80 13.98
N ASN A 41 7.09 -10.95 14.91
CA ASN A 41 7.65 -9.60 15.11
C ASN A 41 7.61 -8.72 13.85
N LYS A 42 6.58 -8.88 13.01
CA LYS A 42 6.29 -8.04 11.85
C LYS A 42 4.85 -7.55 11.88
N ILE A 43 4.63 -6.39 11.28
CA ILE A 43 3.30 -5.95 10.85
C ILE A 43 3.28 -5.98 9.34
N GLN A 44 2.24 -6.61 8.79
CA GLN A 44 1.92 -6.54 7.38
C GLN A 44 0.64 -5.74 7.21
N PHE A 45 0.71 -4.71 6.37
CA PHE A 45 -0.42 -3.90 5.97
C PHE A 45 -0.63 -4.09 4.47
N GLU A 46 -1.83 -4.50 4.09
CA GLU A 46 -2.20 -4.78 2.72
C GLU A 46 -3.41 -3.95 2.31
N VAL A 47 -3.33 -3.35 1.12
CA VAL A 47 -4.45 -2.67 0.48
C VAL A 47 -4.60 -3.22 -0.92
N GLU A 48 -5.82 -3.64 -1.22
CA GLU A 48 -6.23 -4.18 -2.51
C GLU A 48 -7.41 -3.38 -3.03
N ASN A 49 -7.38 -3.02 -4.31
CA ASN A 49 -8.51 -2.38 -4.99
C ASN A 49 -8.60 -2.84 -6.44
N ASN A 50 -9.81 -2.92 -6.96
CA ASN A 50 -9.98 -2.96 -8.40
C ASN A 50 -9.73 -1.58 -9.02
N TYR A 51 -9.40 -1.57 -10.31
CA TYR A 51 -9.22 -0.35 -11.10
C TYR A 51 -9.55 -0.62 -12.58
N ASP A 52 -9.80 0.42 -13.37
CA ASP A 52 -9.98 0.26 -14.82
C ASP A 52 -8.61 0.29 -15.52
N SER A 53 -8.16 -0.86 -16.02
CA SER A 53 -6.87 -0.97 -16.71
C SER A 53 -6.83 -0.25 -18.06
N ALA A 54 -7.98 0.02 -18.70
CA ALA A 54 -8.03 0.80 -19.92
C ALA A 54 -7.77 2.29 -19.65
N VAL A 55 -8.19 2.80 -18.49
CA VAL A 55 -7.97 4.19 -18.05
C VAL A 55 -6.56 4.39 -17.49
N ASN A 56 -6.03 3.42 -16.75
CA ASN A 56 -4.79 3.57 -15.97
C ASN A 56 -3.51 3.09 -16.69
N LYS A 57 -3.56 2.81 -17.99
CA LYS A 57 -2.45 2.25 -18.80
C LYS A 57 -1.15 3.08 -18.85
N LYS A 58 -1.11 4.28 -18.26
CA LYS A 58 -0.01 5.25 -18.39
C LYS A 58 0.52 5.83 -17.07
N ASP A 59 0.02 5.41 -15.92
CA ASP A 59 0.45 6.03 -14.67
C ASP A 59 1.83 5.52 -14.25
N LYS A 60 2.84 6.39 -14.44
CA LYS A 60 4.13 6.26 -13.78
C LYS A 60 3.91 6.20 -12.26
N PRO A 61 4.77 5.53 -11.49
CA PRO A 61 4.69 5.59 -10.04
C PRO A 61 4.63 7.05 -9.58
N GLY A 62 3.54 7.43 -8.93
CA GLY A 62 3.33 8.79 -8.47
C GLY A 62 4.35 9.21 -7.41
N ILE A 63 4.52 10.52 -7.23
CA ILE A 63 5.43 11.13 -6.23
C ILE A 63 5.18 10.57 -4.82
N GLY A 64 3.93 10.19 -4.51
CA GLY A 64 3.57 9.55 -3.25
C GLY A 64 4.34 8.25 -2.98
N LEU A 65 4.41 7.33 -3.94
CA LEU A 65 5.13 6.06 -3.75
C LEU A 65 6.64 6.28 -3.62
N GLU A 66 7.21 7.25 -4.34
CA GLU A 66 8.63 7.60 -4.20
C GLU A 66 8.93 8.19 -2.82
N ASN A 67 8.07 9.09 -2.32
CA ASN A 67 8.19 9.65 -0.97
C ASN A 67 8.05 8.58 0.12
N LEU A 68 7.15 7.62 -0.07
CA LEU A 68 7.00 6.48 0.84
C LEU A 68 8.29 5.66 0.89
N LYS A 69 8.83 5.26 -0.27
CA LYS A 69 10.09 4.50 -0.35
C LYS A 69 11.24 5.24 0.34
N ARG A 70 11.45 6.52 0.03
CA ARG A 70 12.49 7.34 0.68
C ARG A 70 12.31 7.42 2.20
N ARG A 71 11.07 7.58 2.67
CA ARG A 71 10.76 7.60 4.11
C ARG A 71 11.03 6.26 4.78
N LEU A 72 10.69 5.15 4.13
CA LEU A 72 10.95 3.80 4.62
C LEU A 72 12.45 3.51 4.74
N GLU A 73 13.25 3.90 3.73
CA GLU A 73 14.71 3.77 3.79
C GLU A 73 15.33 4.54 4.97
N LEU A 74 14.80 5.71 5.29
CA LEU A 74 15.31 6.53 6.38
C LEU A 74 14.91 6.02 7.77
N ILE A 75 13.68 5.54 7.93
CA ILE A 75 13.11 5.22 9.25
C ILE A 75 13.15 3.71 9.56
N TYR A 76 13.12 2.86 8.54
CA TYR A 76 13.15 1.39 8.65
C TYR A 76 14.27 0.78 7.78
N PRO A 77 15.54 1.21 7.92
CA PRO A 77 16.63 0.73 7.06
C PRO A 77 16.78 -0.79 7.17
N ASN A 78 16.68 -1.50 6.04
CA ASN A 78 16.69 -2.97 5.96
C ASN A 78 15.64 -3.69 6.84
N LYS A 79 14.61 -2.96 7.29
CA LYS A 79 13.54 -3.45 8.19
C LYS A 79 12.15 -3.26 7.58
N HIS A 80 12.08 -3.16 6.27
CA HIS A 80 10.83 -3.01 5.55
C HIS A 80 10.88 -3.76 4.22
N GLU A 81 9.72 -4.17 3.76
CA GLU A 81 9.50 -4.70 2.42
C GLU A 81 8.23 -4.07 1.85
N LEU A 82 8.32 -3.56 0.63
CA LEU A 82 7.19 -2.94 -0.08
C LEU A 82 7.00 -3.65 -1.41
N LEU A 83 5.89 -4.37 -1.54
CA LEU A 83 5.54 -5.16 -2.72
C LEU A 83 4.29 -4.59 -3.39
N PHE A 84 4.25 -4.71 -4.70
CA PHE A 84 3.11 -4.35 -5.53
C PHE A 84 2.83 -5.47 -6.50
N SER A 85 1.56 -5.79 -6.71
CA SER A 85 1.14 -6.77 -7.70
C SER A 85 -0.14 -6.31 -8.40
N ILE A 86 -0.29 -6.79 -9.64
CA ILE A 86 -1.47 -6.55 -10.46
C ILE A 86 -1.91 -7.90 -10.99
N THR A 87 -3.19 -8.24 -10.80
CA THR A 87 -3.79 -9.47 -11.33
C THR A 87 -5.25 -9.21 -11.62
N ASP A 88 -5.72 -9.51 -12.83
CA ASP A 88 -7.14 -9.38 -13.22
C ASP A 88 -7.80 -8.04 -12.83
N ASP A 89 -7.19 -6.92 -13.22
CA ASP A 89 -7.65 -5.55 -12.91
C ASP A 89 -7.73 -5.23 -11.40
N VAL A 90 -7.05 -6.02 -10.57
CA VAL A 90 -6.86 -5.79 -9.15
C VAL A 90 -5.42 -5.33 -8.90
N TYR A 91 -5.28 -4.19 -8.25
CA TYR A 91 -4.01 -3.68 -7.74
C TYR A 91 -3.90 -4.01 -6.26
N LYS A 92 -2.79 -4.60 -5.86
CA LYS A 92 -2.47 -4.89 -4.46
C LYS A 92 -1.14 -4.26 -4.09
N SER A 93 -1.14 -3.54 -2.96
CA SER A 93 0.05 -3.04 -2.29
C SER A 93 0.19 -3.68 -0.92
N GLN A 94 1.41 -4.13 -0.60
CA GLN A 94 1.72 -4.79 0.65
C GLN A 94 2.96 -4.14 1.25
N LEU A 95 2.85 -3.70 2.50
CA LEU A 95 3.97 -3.19 3.30
C LEU A 95 4.16 -4.10 4.50
N THR A 96 5.32 -4.75 4.56
CA THR A 96 5.78 -5.49 5.73
C THR A 96 6.81 -4.65 6.48
N LEU A 97 6.61 -4.47 7.77
CA LEU A 97 7.52 -3.74 8.66
C LEU A 97 8.02 -4.68 9.74
N GLU A 98 9.33 -4.67 9.96
CA GLU A 98 9.96 -5.33 11.09
C GLU A 98 10.11 -4.36 12.26
N ARG A 99 10.30 -4.94 13.45
CA ARG A 99 10.39 -4.15 14.66
C ARG A 99 11.73 -3.40 14.65
N LEU A 100 11.69 -2.10 14.98
CA LEU A 100 12.89 -1.30 15.21
C LEU A 100 13.77 -1.91 16.29
#